data_AF-A0AAP0J9G6-F1
#
_entry.id   AF-A0AAP0J9G6-F1
#
_cell.length_a   1.000
_cell.length_b   1.000
_cell.length_c   1.000
_cell.angle_alpha   90.00
_cell.angle_beta   90.00
_cell.angle_gamma   90.00
#
_symmetry.space_group_name_H-M   'P 1'
#
loop_
_entity.id
_entity.type
_entity.pdbx_description
1 polymer ?
#
loop_
_entity_poly.entity_id
_entity_poly.type
_entity_poly.pdbx_seq_one_letter_code
_entity_poly.pdbx_strand_id
1 'polypeptide(L)'
;MEDIFRWDDALPEDLVRAAYDRLAGTRYTALMHKLKKNRAQPVYVTDEAWRRYLQDWESEDFQARSRQATENRNTEVEGPGTGPSKHGGGSVSFATTQERLVSFF
;
A
#
# COMPACT_ATOMS: atom_id res chain seq x y z
N MET A 1 19.22 16.74 35.62
CA MET A 1 19.82 15.50 35.11
C MET A 1 19.39 15.44 33.66
N GLU A 2 20.28 15.78 32.74
CA GLU A 2 19.98 15.72 31.31
C GLU A 2 19.99 14.25 30.92
N ASP A 3 18.86 13.74 30.42
CA ASP A 3 18.82 12.43 29.80
C ASP A 3 19.65 12.49 28.52
N ILE A 4 20.83 11.87 28.57
CA ILE A 4 21.69 11.72 27.41
C ILE A 4 21.03 10.65 26.53
N PHE A 5 20.28 11.08 25.52
CA PHE A 5 19.80 10.20 24.45
C PHE A 5 21.00 9.68 23.66
N ARG A 6 21.52 8.53 24.09
CA ARG A 6 22.57 7.80 23.39
C ARG A 6 21.93 6.71 22.54
N TRP A 7 22.28 6.69 21.26
CA TRP A 7 21.94 5.58 20.38
C TRP A 7 22.55 4.28 20.91
N ASP A 8 21.80 3.19 20.85
CA ASP A 8 22.34 1.88 21.20
C ASP A 8 23.34 1.47 20.12
N ASP A 9 24.63 1.56 20.45
CA ASP A 9 25.73 1.19 19.55
C ASP A 9 25.70 -0.31 19.18
N ALA A 10 24.89 -1.13 19.87
CA ALA A 10 24.68 -2.53 19.55
C ALA A 10 23.66 -2.76 18.42
N LEU A 11 22.84 -1.77 18.08
CA LEU A 11 21.91 -1.87 16.95
C LEU A 11 22.66 -1.57 15.64
N PRO A 12 22.69 -2.52 14.69
CA PRO A 12 23.34 -2.29 13.41
C PRO A 12 22.63 -1.15 12.66
N GLU A 13 23.39 -0.12 12.27
CA GLU A 13 22.86 1.07 11.58
C GLU A 13 22.12 0.69 10.29
N ASP A 14 22.58 -0.35 9.60
CA ASP A 14 21.95 -0.93 8.41
C ASP A 14 20.54 -1.47 8.70
N LEU A 15 20.34 -2.13 9.84
CA LEU A 15 19.04 -2.65 10.25
C LEU A 15 18.06 -1.52 10.56
N VAL A 16 18.54 -0.48 11.26
CA VAL A 16 17.74 0.72 11.54
C VAL A 16 17.36 1.45 10.26
N ARG A 17 18.31 1.63 9.34
CA ARG A 17 18.08 2.27 8.04
C ARG A 17 17.07 1.47 7.21
N ALA A 18 17.22 0.16 7.12
CA ALA A 18 16.29 -0.69 6.40
C ALA A 18 14.86 -0.62 6.97
N ALA A 19 14.72 -0.62 8.30
CA ALA A 19 13.43 -0.46 8.97
C ALA A 19 12.82 0.93 8.68
N TYR A 20 13.65 1.98 8.75
CA TYR A 20 13.24 3.34 8.43
C TYR A 20 12.77 3.45 6.97
N ASP A 21 13.56 2.99 6.01
CA ASP A 21 13.23 3.07 4.58
C ASP A 21 11.94 2.34 4.24
N ARG A 22 11.70 1.18 4.87
CA ARG A 22 10.44 0.45 4.72
C ARG A 22 9.24 1.26 5.21
N LEU A 23 9.36 1.86 6.40
CA LEU A 23 8.29 2.67 6.98
C LEU A 23 8.07 3.96 6.17
N ALA A 24 9.16 4.64 5.81
CA ALA A 24 9.15 5.84 4.99
C ALA A 24 8.49 5.55 3.64
N GLY A 25 8.87 4.47 2.96
CA GLY A 25 8.26 4.03 1.71
C GLY A 25 6.74 3.87 1.84
N THR A 26 6.28 3.18 2.88
CA THR A 26 4.84 3.00 3.16
C THR A 26 4.13 4.35 3.34
N ARG A 27 4.74 5.28 4.10
CA ARG A 27 4.18 6.61 4.35
C ARG A 27 4.14 7.45 3.07
N TYR A 28 5.20 7.41 2.25
CA TYR A 28 5.25 8.11 0.98
C TYR A 28 4.22 7.56 -0.01
N THR A 29 4.03 6.24 -0.11
CA THR A 29 2.97 5.68 -0.96
C THR A 29 1.59 6.17 -0.53
N ALA A 30 1.29 6.17 0.77
CA ALA A 30 0.02 6.67 1.29
C ALA A 30 -0.16 8.17 1.02
N LEU A 31 0.91 8.96 1.17
CA LEU A 31 0.93 10.38 0.86
C LEU A 31 0.62 10.62 -0.62
N MET A 32 1.36 9.97 -1.52
CA MET A 32 1.20 10.11 -2.97
C MET A 32 -0.21 9.71 -3.42
N HIS A 33 -0.78 8.66 -2.83
CA HIS A 33 -2.17 8.28 -3.09
C HIS A 33 -3.16 9.41 -2.71
N LYS A 34 -2.99 10.04 -1.54
CA LYS A 34 -3.85 11.17 -1.11
C LYS A 34 -3.71 12.37 -2.04
N LEU A 35 -2.48 12.73 -2.40
CA LEU A 35 -2.20 13.83 -3.32
C LEU A 35 -2.83 13.58 -4.69
N LYS A 36 -2.68 12.36 -5.21
CA LYS A 36 -3.28 11.93 -6.48
C LYS A 36 -4.80 12.05 -6.44
N LYS A 37 -5.43 11.54 -5.38
CA LYS A 37 -6.89 11.52 -5.22
C LYS A 37 -7.49 12.91 -5.08
N ASN A 38 -6.87 13.76 -4.26
CA ASN A 38 -7.41 15.08 -3.96
C ASN A 38 -7.10 16.11 -5.05
N ARG A 39 -6.09 15.84 -5.91
CA ARG A 39 -5.63 16.75 -6.97
C ARG A 39 -5.33 18.17 -6.49
N ALA A 40 -4.95 18.31 -5.23
CA ALA A 40 -4.63 19.59 -4.60
C ALA A 40 -3.15 19.61 -4.20
N GLN A 41 -2.45 20.67 -4.62
CA GLN A 41 -1.05 20.88 -4.25
C GLN A 41 -0.96 21.27 -2.77
N PRO A 42 -0.19 20.53 -1.96
CA PRO A 42 0.04 20.89 -0.57
C PRO A 42 1.16 21.95 -0.47
N VAL A 43 1.14 22.74 0.61
CA VAL A 43 2.09 23.85 0.85
C VAL A 43 3.56 23.40 0.87
N TYR A 44 3.81 22.15 1.27
CA TYR A 44 5.17 21.59 1.35
C TYR A 44 5.70 21.00 0.03
N VAL A 45 4.92 21.01 -1.07
CA VAL A 45 5.37 20.56 -2.39
C VAL A 45 5.57 21.77 -3.29
N THR A 46 6.76 21.86 -3.90
CA THR A 46 7.10 22.94 -4.83
C THR A 46 6.28 22.84 -6.12
N ASP A 47 6.06 23.98 -6.78
CA ASP A 47 5.29 24.03 -8.03
C ASP A 47 5.90 23.16 -9.13
N GLU A 48 7.23 23.09 -9.19
CA GLU A 48 7.94 22.24 -10.14
C GLU A 48 7.68 20.75 -9.88
N ALA A 49 7.79 20.30 -8.63
CA ALA A 49 7.51 18.92 -8.27
C ALA A 49 6.04 18.56 -8.51
N TRP A 50 5.12 19.47 -8.18
CA TRP A 50 3.70 19.27 -8.42
C TRP A 50 3.39 19.12 -9.90
N ARG A 51 3.97 19.98 -10.75
CA ARG A 51 3.81 19.89 -12.21
C ARG A 51 4.30 18.55 -12.76
N ARG A 52 5.45 18.06 -12.28
CA ARG A 52 5.97 16.73 -12.64
C ARG A 52 5.02 15.61 -12.21
N TYR A 53 4.49 15.65 -10.98
CA TYR A 53 3.53 14.65 -10.53
C TYR A 53 2.26 14.62 -11.38
N LEU A 54 1.73 15.79 -11.75
CA LEU A 54 0.59 15.86 -12.65
C LEU A 54 0.93 15.27 -14.02
N GLN A 55 2.08 15.63 -14.59
CA GLN A 55 2.54 15.09 -15.87
C GLN A 55 2.67 13.56 -15.83
N ASP A 56 3.30 13.02 -14.77
CA ASP A 56 3.48 11.57 -14.61
C ASP A 56 2.14 10.85 -14.44
N TRP A 57 1.20 11.41 -13.67
CA TRP A 57 -0.11 10.81 -13.47
C TRP A 57 -1.01 10.86 -14.71
N GLU A 58 -0.80 11.83 -15.60
CA GLU A 58 -1.51 11.93 -16.87
C GLU A 58 -0.79 11.17 -18.01
N SER A 59 0.41 10.62 -17.76
CA SER A 59 1.12 9.80 -18.75
C SER A 59 0.33 8.53 -19.10
N GLU A 60 0.38 8.16 -20.38
CA GLU A 60 -0.33 6.97 -20.89
C GLU A 60 0.11 5.70 -20.16
N ASP A 61 1.41 5.56 -19.89
CA ASP A 61 1.97 4.41 -19.17
C ASP A 61 1.41 4.30 -17.76
N PHE A 62 1.33 5.42 -17.02
CA PHE A 62 0.75 5.42 -15.68
C PHE A 62 -0.75 5.08 -15.71
N GLN A 63 -1.50 5.67 -16.63
CA GLN A 63 -2.93 5.38 -16.78
C GLN A 63 -3.17 3.92 -17.18
N ALA A 64 -2.35 3.36 -18.09
CA ALA A 64 -2.42 1.95 -18.50
C ALA A 64 -2.17 1.02 -17.31
N ARG A 65 -1.11 1.25 -16.53
CA ARG A 65 -0.84 0.48 -15.30
C ARG A 65 -1.96 0.61 -14.28
N SER A 66 -2.54 1.79 -14.10
CA SER A 66 -3.66 2.02 -13.18
C SER A 66 -4.95 1.31 -13.64
N ARG A 67 -5.22 1.29 -14.95
CA ARG A 67 -6.35 0.55 -15.55
C ARG A 67 -6.15 -0.95 -15.36
N GLN A 68 -4.99 -1.47 -15.74
CA GLN A 68 -4.64 -2.88 -15.57
C GLN A 68 -4.75 -3.32 -14.10
N ALA A 69 -4.28 -2.51 -13.14
CA ALA A 69 -4.40 -2.82 -11.72
C ALA A 69 -5.86 -2.88 -11.25
N THR A 70 -6.72 -2.03 -11.82
CA THR A 70 -8.17 -2.04 -11.53
C THR A 70 -8.84 -3.27 -12.14
N GLU A 71 -8.50 -3.60 -13.39
CA GLU A 71 -8.98 -4.78 -14.08
C GLU A 71 -8.54 -6.05 -13.34
N ASN A 72 -7.26 -6.18 -12.98
CA ASN A 72 -6.73 -7.30 -12.20
C ASN A 72 -7.42 -7.50 -10.85
N ARG A 73 -7.87 -6.41 -10.20
CA ARG A 73 -8.65 -6.52 -8.96
C ARG A 73 -10.07 -7.02 -9.22
N ASN A 74 -10.60 -6.75 -10.39
CA ASN A 74 -11.98 -7.09 -10.78
C ASN A 74 -12.06 -8.41 -11.57
N THR A 75 -10.94 -9.07 -11.90
CA THR A 75 -10.95 -10.35 -12.59
C THR A 75 -11.39 -11.49 -11.68
N GLU A 76 -12.04 -12.48 -12.31
CA GLU A 76 -12.46 -13.72 -11.68
C GLU A 76 -11.30 -14.72 -11.73
N VAL A 77 -10.53 -14.80 -10.65
CA VAL A 77 -9.31 -15.64 -10.59
C VAL A 77 -9.64 -17.13 -10.64
N GLU A 78 -10.84 -17.52 -10.21
CA GLU A 78 -11.30 -18.92 -10.12
C GLU A 78 -12.22 -19.33 -11.30
N GLY A 79 -12.34 -18.48 -12.33
CA GLY A 79 -13.09 -18.75 -13.55
C GLY A 79 -14.47 -18.07 -13.65
N PRO A 80 -15.12 -18.14 -14.82
CA PRO A 80 -16.37 -17.43 -15.12
C PRO A 80 -17.49 -17.69 -14.09
N GLY A 81 -18.03 -16.64 -13.50
CA GLY A 81 -19.14 -16.69 -12.53
C GLY A 81 -18.71 -16.82 -11.07
N THR A 82 -17.41 -16.85 -10.77
CA THR A 82 -16.91 -16.86 -9.38
C THR A 82 -16.91 -15.46 -8.74
N GLY A 83 -17.14 -14.42 -9.54
CA GLY A 83 -17.06 -13.03 -9.13
C GLY A 83 -15.61 -12.54 -9.00
N PRO A 84 -15.39 -11.22 -8.87
CA PRO A 84 -14.07 -10.66 -8.61
C PRO A 84 -13.42 -11.36 -7.42
N SER A 85 -12.10 -11.57 -7.49
CA SER A 85 -11.32 -12.13 -6.38
C SER A 85 -11.74 -11.49 -5.06
N LYS A 86 -12.51 -12.24 -4.25
CA LYS A 86 -12.79 -11.89 -2.87
C LYS A 86 -11.55 -12.29 -2.10
N HIS A 87 -10.49 -11.47 -2.18
CA HIS A 87 -9.53 -11.47 -1.09
C HIS A 87 -10.35 -11.19 0.16
N GLY A 88 -10.59 -12.23 0.96
CA GLY A 88 -11.16 -12.12 2.29
C GLY A 88 -10.18 -11.35 3.16
N GLY A 89 -10.06 -10.04 2.92
CA GLY A 89 -9.53 -9.10 3.86
C GLY A 89 -10.54 -8.98 4.99
N GLY A 90 -10.59 -9.99 5.85
CA GLY A 90 -11.56 -10.07 6.93
C GLY A 90 -11.77 -11.53 7.34
N SER A 91 -11.34 -11.82 8.56
CA SER A 91 -11.53 -13.05 9.34
C SER A 91 -12.54 -14.06 8.79
N VAL A 92 -12.10 -15.31 8.63
CA VAL A 92 -13.02 -16.45 8.47
C VAL A 92 -13.97 -16.45 9.67
N SER A 93 -15.28 -16.44 9.42
CA SER A 93 -16.26 -16.48 10.51
C SER A 93 -16.08 -17.77 11.33
N PHE A 94 -16.37 -17.72 12.63
CA PHE A 94 -16.27 -18.91 13.50
C PHE A 94 -17.08 -20.10 12.95
N ALA A 95 -18.26 -19.83 12.39
CA ALA A 95 -19.11 -20.85 11.76
C ALA A 95 -18.40 -21.53 10.56
N THR A 96 -17.75 -20.74 9.69
CA THR A 96 -16.99 -21.26 8.56
C THR A 96 -15.75 -22.06 9.01
N THR A 97 -15.12 -21.68 10.12
CA THR A 97 -14.04 -22.47 10.74
C THR A 97 -14.58 -23.78 11.31
N GLN A 98 -15.75 -23.75 11.95
CA GLN A 98 -16.38 -24.92 12.56
C GLN A 98 -16.82 -25.94 11.51
N GLU A 99 -17.44 -25.53 10.40
CA GLU A 99 -17.76 -26.42 9.28
C GLU A 99 -16.51 -27.10 8.70
N ARG A 100 -15.41 -26.36 8.55
CA ARG A 100 -14.14 -26.93 8.07
C ARG A 100 -13.56 -27.96 9.03
N LEU A 101 -13.69 -27.75 10.34
CA LEU A 101 -13.22 -28.73 11.34
C LEU A 101 -14.09 -29.99 11.37
N VAL A 102 -15.39 -29.86 11.08
CA VAL A 102 -16.32 -31.00 11.02
C VAL A 102 -16.11 -31.82 9.75
N SER A 103 -15.69 -31.22 8.63
CA SER A 103 -15.41 -31.94 7.37
C SER A 103 -14.11 -32.75 7.36
N PHE A 104 -13.32 -32.70 8.45
CA PHE A 104 -12.12 -33.52 8.64
C PHE A 104 -12.36 -34.77 9.52
N PHE A 105 -13.61 -35.04 9.90
CA PHE A 105 -14.03 -36.26 10.60
C PHE A 105 -15.08 -37.04 9.80
#